data_AF-A0A483P246-F1
#
_entry.id   AF-A0A483P246-F1
#
_cell.length_a   1.000
_cell.length_b   1.000
_cell.length_c   1.000
_cell.angle_alpha   90.00
_cell.angle_beta   90.00
_cell.angle_gamma   90.00
#
_symmetry.space_group_name_H-M   'P 1'
#
loop_
_entity.id
_entity.type
_entity.pdbx_description
1 polymer ?
#
loop_
_entity_poly.entity_id
_entity_poly.type
_entity_poly.pdbx_seq_one_letter_code
_entity_poly.pdbx_strand_id
1 'polypeptide(L)'
;MDSIGPFQGGGGGCCFSVPARWTPGMTVRVDWETGQGSSAGFPGFADRAKYKAWIADIDAQKRQHSQTVPLPDYNGQDVCGITVHFLPCDDVKVTTSCWSPRNANYPIKEPVRMKEPAVCPK
;
A
#
# COMPACT_ATOMS: atom_id res chain seq x y z
N MET A 1 10.63 4.94 5.10
CA MET A 1 9.45 5.25 4.26
C MET A 1 9.68 4.51 2.97
N ASP A 2 8.93 3.43 2.75
CA ASP A 2 9.10 2.61 1.55
C ASP A 2 8.25 3.19 0.44
N SER A 3 8.90 3.72 -0.60
CA SER A 3 8.23 4.19 -1.81
C SER A 3 8.02 3.00 -2.75
N ILE A 4 6.79 2.54 -2.87
CA ILE A 4 6.44 1.35 -3.66
C ILE A 4 5.84 1.82 -4.98
N GLY A 5 6.55 1.59 -6.08
CA GLY A 5 6.02 1.85 -7.42
C GLY A 5 4.99 0.79 -7.84
N PRO A 6 4.11 1.11 -8.81
CA PRO A 6 3.17 0.14 -9.36
C PRO A 6 3.89 -1.15 -9.80
N PHE A 7 3.35 -2.30 -9.37
CA PHE A 7 3.82 -3.64 -9.73
C PHE A 7 5.23 -4.02 -9.23
N GLN A 8 5.84 -3.25 -8.32
CA GLN A 8 7.23 -3.49 -7.88
C GLN A 8 7.39 -4.55 -6.79
N GLY A 9 6.31 -5.20 -6.34
CA GLY A 9 6.39 -6.30 -5.38
C GLY A 9 6.54 -5.89 -3.90
N GLY A 10 6.63 -4.58 -3.63
CA GLY A 10 6.57 -4.01 -2.28
C GLY A 10 7.92 -3.89 -1.56
N GLY A 11 7.85 -3.36 -0.34
CA GLY A 11 8.92 -3.30 0.66
C GLY A 11 8.49 -4.01 1.94
N GLY A 12 9.41 -4.23 2.88
CA GLY A 12 9.14 -4.96 4.11
C GLY A 12 9.66 -4.20 5.33
N GLY A 13 8.78 -3.96 6.30
CA GLY A 13 9.15 -3.43 7.62
C GLY A 13 9.31 -4.56 8.64
N CYS A 14 10.13 -4.34 9.66
CA CYS A 14 10.22 -5.26 10.79
C CYS A 14 9.09 -5.02 11.80
N CYS A 15 8.98 -5.95 12.75
CA CYS A 15 8.47 -5.67 14.09
C CYS A 15 6.94 -5.53 14.21
N PHE A 16 6.19 -6.07 13.24
CA PHE A 16 4.74 -6.20 13.33
C PHE A 16 4.36 -7.50 14.04
N SER A 17 3.40 -7.43 14.97
CA SER A 17 2.80 -8.60 15.61
C SER A 17 1.29 -8.41 15.69
N VAL A 18 0.56 -9.48 15.39
CA VAL A 18 -0.90 -9.54 15.57
C VAL A 18 -1.23 -10.29 16.86
N PRO A 19 -2.42 -10.12 17.45
CA PRO A 19 -2.84 -10.91 18.60
C PRO A 19 -2.77 -12.42 18.33
N ALA A 20 -2.51 -13.22 19.37
CA ALA A 20 -2.38 -14.67 19.25
C ALA A 20 -3.65 -15.38 18.72
N ARG A 21 -4.82 -14.76 18.90
CA ARG A 21 -6.11 -15.28 18.41
C ARG A 21 -6.85 -14.18 17.68
N TRP A 22 -7.37 -14.52 16.51
CA TRP A 22 -8.29 -13.67 15.80
C TRP A 22 -9.67 -13.70 16.46
N THR A 23 -10.38 -12.57 16.46
CA THR A 23 -11.79 -12.51 16.86
C THR A 23 -12.65 -11.87 15.78
N PRO A 24 -13.94 -12.27 15.67
CA PRO A 24 -14.86 -11.64 14.74
C PRO A 24 -14.92 -10.13 14.91
N GLY A 25 -14.78 -9.41 13.80
CA GLY A 25 -14.76 -7.95 13.78
C GLY A 25 -13.38 -7.31 13.99
N MET A 26 -12.30 -8.09 14.08
CA MET A 26 -10.95 -7.52 14.03
C MET A 26 -10.70 -6.76 12.72
N THR A 27 -10.15 -5.56 12.86
CA THR A 27 -9.80 -4.67 11.75
C THR A 27 -8.39 -4.14 11.90
N VAL A 28 -7.79 -3.75 10.79
CA VAL A 28 -6.53 -3.00 10.76
C VAL A 28 -6.79 -1.65 10.12
N ARG A 29 -6.25 -0.59 10.72
CA ARG A 29 -6.17 0.72 10.09
C ARG A 29 -4.86 0.81 9.32
N VAL A 30 -4.96 1.16 8.05
CA VAL A 30 -3.82 1.40 7.17
C VAL A 30 -3.83 2.88 6.80
N ASP A 31 -2.73 3.57 7.07
CA ASP A 31 -2.49 4.95 6.65
C ASP A 31 -1.36 4.95 5.62
N TRP A 32 -1.52 5.64 4.49
CA TRP A 32 -0.50 5.71 3.43
C TRP A 32 -0.53 7.04 2.67
N GLU A 33 0.55 7.34 1.96
CA GLU A 33 0.66 8.51 1.09
C GLU A 33 0.86 8.07 -0.37
N THR A 34 0.13 8.69 -1.29
CA THR A 34 0.38 8.58 -2.74
C THR A 34 0.92 9.91 -3.26
N GLY A 35 1.84 9.89 -4.22
CA GLY A 35 2.36 11.10 -4.84
C GLY A 35 3.33 10.79 -5.98
N GLN A 36 3.99 11.82 -6.51
CA GLN A 36 4.99 11.66 -7.56
C GLN A 36 6.32 11.18 -6.98
N GLY A 37 6.67 9.91 -7.27
CA GLY A 37 7.94 9.30 -6.88
C GLY A 37 9.06 9.46 -7.91
N SER A 38 9.02 10.46 -8.80
CA SER A 38 10.03 10.67 -9.85
C SER A 38 10.63 12.07 -9.82
N SER A 39 11.84 12.19 -10.37
CA SER A 39 12.52 13.48 -10.58
C SER A 39 12.16 14.13 -11.92
N ALA A 40 11.07 13.70 -12.57
CA ALA A 40 10.63 14.30 -13.81
C ALA A 40 10.32 15.80 -13.60
N GLY A 41 10.77 16.64 -14.54
CA GLY A 41 10.62 18.09 -14.44
C GLY A 41 11.54 18.77 -13.42
N PHE A 42 12.48 18.05 -12.80
CA PHE A 42 13.44 18.63 -11.85
C PHE A 42 14.30 19.71 -12.53
N PRO A 43 14.26 20.98 -12.07
CA PRO A 43 14.91 22.09 -12.76
C PRO A 43 16.41 22.25 -12.43
N GLY A 44 16.98 21.34 -11.62
CA GLY A 44 18.30 21.52 -11.03
C GLY A 44 18.29 22.48 -9.82
N PHE A 45 19.46 22.64 -9.19
CA PHE A 45 19.59 23.44 -7.96
C PHE A 45 20.04 24.88 -8.19
N ALA A 46 20.41 25.26 -9.41
CA ALA A 46 20.98 26.57 -9.72
C ALA A 46 19.97 27.72 -9.57
N ASP A 47 18.71 27.47 -9.90
CA ASP A 47 17.62 28.45 -9.78
C ASP A 47 16.72 28.09 -8.59
N ARG A 48 16.88 28.84 -7.49
CA ARG A 48 16.15 28.61 -6.25
C ARG A 48 14.64 28.82 -6.40
N ALA A 49 14.21 29.74 -7.26
CA ALA A 49 12.80 30.03 -7.46
C ALA A 49 12.11 28.87 -8.19
N LYS A 50 12.74 28.36 -9.27
CA LYS A 50 12.26 27.18 -9.98
C LYS A 50 12.28 25.93 -9.11
N TYR A 51 13.35 25.73 -8.34
CA TYR A 51 13.44 24.61 -7.40
C TYR A 51 12.30 24.61 -6.38
N LYS A 52 11.99 25.77 -5.77
CA LYS A 52 10.87 25.89 -4.83
C LYS A 52 9.51 25.65 -5.48
N ALA A 53 9.30 26.18 -6.69
CA ALA A 53 8.05 25.96 -7.42
C ALA A 53 7.87 24.47 -7.75
N TRP A 54 8.94 23.78 -8.16
CA TRP A 54 8.91 22.34 -8.42
C TRP A 54 8.59 21.53 -7.15
N ILE A 55 9.22 21.83 -6.01
CA ILE A 55 8.86 21.16 -4.74
C ILE A 55 7.37 21.37 -4.39
N ALA A 56 6.88 22.61 -4.51
CA ALA A 56 5.48 22.91 -4.21
C ALA A 56 4.51 22.14 -5.11
N ASP A 57 4.86 21.95 -6.39
CA ASP A 57 4.09 21.13 -7.32
C ASP A 57 4.09 19.65 -6.92
N ILE A 58 5.26 19.08 -6.61
CA ILE A 58 5.38 17.69 -6.13
C ILE A 58 4.57 17.49 -4.83
N ASP A 59 4.67 18.43 -3.90
CA ASP A 59 3.94 18.36 -2.63
C ASP A 59 2.43 18.49 -2.82
N ALA A 60 1.97 19.30 -3.79
CA ALA A 60 0.55 19.43 -4.11
C ALA A 60 -0.07 18.16 -4.70
N GLN A 61 0.75 17.28 -5.27
CA GLN A 61 0.31 15.98 -5.79
C GLN A 61 0.20 14.91 -4.70
N LYS A 62 0.73 15.15 -3.49
CA LYS A 62 0.65 14.20 -2.38
C LYS A 62 -0.78 14.10 -1.86
N ARG A 63 -1.25 12.88 -1.64
CA ARG A 63 -2.50 12.59 -0.94
C ARG A 63 -2.26 11.64 0.20
N GLN A 64 -2.85 11.97 1.33
CA GLN A 64 -2.88 11.13 2.52
C GLN A 64 -4.18 10.32 2.51
N HIS A 65 -4.05 9.03 2.79
CA HIS A 65 -5.13 8.07 2.77
C HIS A 65 -5.20 7.33 4.09
N SER A 66 -6.40 6.90 4.45
CA SER A 66 -6.64 6.10 5.64
C SER A 66 -7.83 5.17 5.41
N GLN A 67 -7.65 3.88 5.64
CA GLN A 67 -8.70 2.90 5.51
C GLN A 67 -8.65 1.89 6.65
N THR A 68 -9.81 1.62 7.24
CA THR A 68 -9.99 0.52 8.18
C THR A 68 -10.51 -0.67 7.42
N VAL A 69 -9.74 -1.74 7.38
CA VAL A 69 -10.05 -2.95 6.61
C VAL A 69 -10.20 -4.16 7.54
N PRO A 70 -11.14 -5.08 7.24
CA PRO A 70 -11.29 -6.30 8.02
C PRO A 70 -10.02 -7.15 7.89
N LEU A 71 -9.55 -7.68 9.01
CA LEU A 71 -8.46 -8.64 9.02
C LEU A 71 -9.06 -10.04 8.82
N PRO A 72 -8.68 -10.81 7.79
CA PRO A 72 -9.17 -12.16 7.60
C PRO A 72 -8.86 -13.06 8.82
N ASP A 73 -9.74 -14.02 9.10
CA ASP A 73 -9.53 -14.99 10.16
C ASP A 73 -8.26 -15.81 9.91
N TYR A 74 -7.36 -15.77 10.88
CA TYR A 74 -6.09 -16.51 10.86
C TYR A 74 -6.02 -17.59 11.95
N ASN A 75 -7.13 -17.87 12.65
CA ASN A 75 -7.18 -18.95 13.63
C ASN A 75 -6.93 -20.31 12.96
N GLY A 76 -6.08 -21.12 13.58
CA GLY A 76 -5.69 -22.44 13.06
C GLY A 76 -4.76 -22.39 11.85
N GLN A 77 -4.17 -21.23 11.56
CA GLN A 77 -3.19 -21.02 10.50
C GLN A 77 -1.91 -20.41 11.06
N ASP A 78 -0.78 -20.66 10.40
CA ASP A 78 0.47 -19.97 10.72
C ASP A 78 0.40 -18.50 10.28
N VAL A 79 0.95 -17.63 11.12
CA VAL A 79 1.02 -16.18 10.87
C VAL A 79 2.48 -15.77 10.68
N CYS A 80 2.80 -15.18 9.52
CA CYS A 80 4.18 -14.80 9.17
C CYS A 80 4.42 -13.29 9.09
N GLY A 81 3.42 -12.48 9.41
CA GLY A 81 3.52 -11.02 9.36
C GLY A 81 2.19 -10.40 8.94
N ILE A 82 2.23 -9.15 8.53
CA ILE A 82 1.09 -8.45 7.92
C ILE A 82 1.53 -7.95 6.54
N THR A 83 0.79 -8.35 5.51
CA THR A 83 1.03 -7.93 4.14
C THR A 83 -0.14 -7.07 3.69
N VAL A 84 0.17 -5.85 3.28
CA VAL A 84 -0.78 -4.86 2.78
C VAL A 84 -0.70 -4.83 1.25
N HIS A 85 -1.85 -4.97 0.59
CA HIS A 85 -2.00 -4.88 -0.86
C HIS A 85 -2.73 -3.59 -1.19
N PHE A 86 -2.10 -2.72 -1.98
CA PHE A 86 -2.74 -1.53 -2.54
C PHE A 86 -3.35 -1.89 -3.89
N LEU A 87 -4.66 -1.72 -4.00
CA LEU A 87 -5.47 -1.99 -5.18
C LEU A 87 -5.76 -0.67 -5.91
N PRO A 88 -6.25 -0.73 -7.18
CA PRO A 88 -6.79 0.45 -7.84
C PRO A 88 -7.90 1.12 -7.02
N CYS A 89 -8.17 2.41 -7.29
CA CYS A 89 -9.15 3.20 -6.53
C CYS A 89 -8.83 3.40 -5.05
N ASP A 90 -7.53 3.40 -4.70
CA ASP A 90 -7.06 3.59 -3.33
C ASP A 90 -7.66 2.57 -2.33
N ASP A 91 -8.03 1.37 -2.79
CA ASP A 91 -8.52 0.29 -1.93
C ASP A 91 -7.36 -0.55 -1.38
N VAL A 92 -7.56 -1.17 -0.22
CA VAL A 92 -6.53 -1.92 0.48
C VAL A 92 -7.04 -3.28 0.94
N LYS A 93 -6.21 -4.31 0.76
CA LYS A 93 -6.42 -5.63 1.36
C LYS A 93 -5.26 -6.03 2.24
N VAL A 94 -5.56 -6.77 3.29
CA VAL A 94 -4.56 -7.20 4.27
C VAL A 94 -4.62 -8.71 4.46
N THR A 95 -3.45 -9.34 4.61
CA THR A 95 -3.33 -10.76 4.92
C THR A 95 -2.19 -11.01 5.88
N THR A 96 -2.33 -12.04 6.71
CA THR A 96 -1.29 -12.51 7.64
C THR A 96 -0.63 -13.82 7.20
N SER A 97 -1.01 -14.32 6.03
CA SER A 97 -0.60 -15.62 5.52
C SER A 97 0.91 -15.73 5.30
N CYS A 98 1.44 -16.91 5.65
CA CYS A 98 2.79 -17.34 5.30
C CYS A 98 2.99 -17.70 3.83
N TRP A 99 1.91 -17.82 3.05
CA TRP A 99 2.00 -18.19 1.65
C TRP A 99 2.56 -17.03 0.81
N SER A 100 3.39 -17.35 -0.18
CA SER A 100 3.85 -16.36 -1.15
C SER A 100 2.74 -16.05 -2.17
N PRO A 101 2.74 -14.86 -2.82
CA PRO A 101 1.69 -14.48 -3.77
C PRO A 101 1.48 -15.43 -4.96
N ARG A 102 2.47 -16.27 -5.30
CA ARG A 102 2.36 -17.27 -6.38
C ARG A 102 1.72 -18.59 -5.93
N ASN A 103 1.50 -18.77 -4.63
CA ASN A 103 0.98 -20.02 -4.09
C ASN A 103 -0.55 -20.09 -4.26
N ALA A 104 -1.05 -21.28 -4.61
CA ALA A 104 -2.49 -21.54 -4.78
C ALA A 104 -3.31 -21.30 -3.50
N ASN A 105 -2.68 -21.31 -2.32
CA ASN A 105 -3.33 -21.06 -1.03
C ASN A 105 -3.22 -19.60 -0.57
N TYR A 106 -2.60 -18.70 -1.35
CA TYR A 106 -2.49 -17.31 -0.96
C TYR A 106 -3.86 -16.61 -0.90
N PRO A 107 -4.23 -15.90 0.17
CA PRO A 107 -5.61 -15.38 0.31
C PRO A 107 -6.02 -14.32 -0.72
N ILE A 108 -5.06 -13.54 -1.23
CA ILE A 108 -5.32 -12.50 -2.24
C ILE A 108 -5.13 -13.11 -3.63
N LYS A 109 -6.15 -13.07 -4.47
CA LYS A 109 -6.18 -13.73 -5.79
C LYS A 109 -6.17 -12.77 -6.95
N GLU A 110 -6.35 -11.49 -6.66
CA GLU A 110 -6.34 -10.41 -7.61
C GLU A 110 -5.01 -10.40 -8.39
N PRO A 111 -5.06 -10.20 -9.71
CA PRO A 111 -3.85 -10.16 -10.50
C PRO A 111 -3.02 -8.94 -10.13
N VAL A 112 -1.69 -9.07 -10.18
CA VAL A 112 -0.78 -7.93 -9.90
C VAL A 112 -1.06 -6.73 -10.82
N ARG A 113 -1.43 -7.01 -12.08
CA ARG A 113 -1.75 -5.98 -13.08
C ARG A 113 -3.26 -5.86 -13.26
N MET A 114 -3.89 -5.06 -12.40
CA MET A 114 -5.28 -4.64 -12.56
C MET A 114 -5.36 -3.33 -13.33
N LYS A 115 -6.37 -3.20 -14.19
CA LYS A 115 -6.74 -1.90 -14.74
C LYS A 115 -7.62 -1.18 -13.73
N GLU A 116 -7.31 0.07 -13.47
CA GLU A 116 -8.20 0.92 -12.70
C GLU A 116 -9.51 1.14 -13.49
N PRO A 117 -10.67 0.93 -12.86
CA PRO A 117 -11.94 1.20 -13.52
C PRO A 117 -12.07 2.69 -13.82
N ALA A 118 -12.81 3.03 -14.89
CA ALA A 118 -13.04 4.42 -15.26
C ALA A 118 -13.78 5.23 -14.18
N VAL A 119 -14.52 4.53 -13.31
CA VAL A 119 -15.19 5.10 -12.15
C VAL A 119 -14.91 4.19 -10.97
N CYS A 120 -14.36 4.76 -9.91
CA CYS A 120 -14.15 4.07 -8.65
C CYS A 120 -15.48 3.93 -7.90
N PRO A 121 -15.86 2.72 -7.48
CA PRO A 121 -17.02 2.54 -6.62
C PRO A 121 -16.80 3.29 -5.29
N LYS A 122 -17.89 3.86 -4.75
CA LYS A 122 -17.90 4.52 -3.44
C LYS A 122 -18.23 3.53 -2.33
#